data_AF-A0A0C5E8M0-F1
#
_entry.id   AF-A0A0C5E8M0-F1
#
_cell.length_a   1.000
_cell.length_b   1.000
_cell.length_c   1.000
_cell.angle_alpha   90.00
_cell.angle_beta   90.00
_cell.angle_gamma   90.00
#
_symmetry.space_group_name_H-M   'P 1'
#
loop_
_entity.id
_entity.type
_entity.pdbx_description
1 polymer ?
#
loop_
_entity_poly.entity_id
_entity_poly.type
_entity_poly.pdbx_seq_one_letter_code
_entity_poly.pdbx_strand_id
1 'polypeptide(L)'
;MTQSIWNKLFTALRGGANEVGEAIADQQALRILDQEIRDADNALANAKRELVTIMAKHKLSTERVNEFNAKIADLESKAVAALQANREDLALEVAEAISTLTTGLEAEQKQASEFGTYAENMRKDIGKAEARIRSLRQQVDMAKARDSVQKAQVSASIASGGANGKLETAVNTLNRLQAKQDQRAAEMEAQEQLADASNGNDLERRLREANIVPDQGSANAILERLKKQKSAE
;
A
#
# COMPACT_ATOMS: atom_id res chain seq x y z
N MET A 1 -1.59 -30.75 -0.84
CA MET A 1 -1.12 -30.09 0.39
C MET A 1 0.22 -29.41 0.09
N THR A 2 0.18 -28.26 -0.59
CA THR A 2 1.36 -27.44 -0.93
C THR A 2 1.57 -26.44 0.20
N GLN A 3 2.18 -26.89 1.30
CA GLN A 3 2.67 -25.95 2.32
C GLN A 3 3.78 -25.12 1.67
N SER A 4 3.46 -23.84 1.42
CA SER A 4 4.31 -22.86 0.76
C SER A 4 5.70 -22.83 1.39
N ILE A 5 6.75 -22.79 0.58
CA ILE A 5 8.16 -22.66 1.01
C ILE A 5 8.34 -21.46 1.95
N TRP A 6 7.50 -20.44 1.79
CA TRP A 6 7.36 -19.30 2.70
C TRP A 6 7.06 -19.68 4.16
N ASN A 7 6.15 -20.63 4.41
CA ASN A 7 5.86 -21.09 5.78
C ASN A 7 7.02 -21.91 6.35
N LYS A 8 7.80 -22.62 5.52
CA LYS A 8 8.98 -23.36 5.96
C LYS A 8 10.14 -22.44 6.32
N LEU A 9 10.35 -21.37 5.54
CA LEU A 9 11.32 -20.31 5.87
C LEU A 9 10.92 -19.57 7.15
N PHE A 10 9.65 -19.24 7.31
CA PHE A 10 9.13 -18.59 8.53
C PHE A 10 9.22 -19.50 9.77
N THR A 11 9.04 -20.81 9.60
CA THR A 11 9.18 -21.80 10.68
C THR A 11 10.64 -22.07 11.02
N ALA A 12 11.55 -22.06 10.03
CA ALA A 12 12.99 -22.14 10.26
C ALA A 12 13.52 -20.90 11.01
N LEU A 13 12.99 -19.71 10.71
CA LEU A 13 13.30 -18.48 11.45
C LEU A 13 12.77 -18.51 12.89
N ARG A 14 11.59 -19.11 13.12
CA ARG A 14 10.97 -19.23 14.45
C ARG A 14 11.56 -20.36 15.30
N GLY A 15 12.24 -21.32 14.67
CA GLY A 15 12.85 -22.50 15.29
C GLY A 15 14.38 -22.42 15.35
N GLY A 16 14.92 -21.42 16.04
CA GLY A 16 16.35 -21.25 16.27
C GLY A 16 16.97 -22.28 17.24
N ALA A 17 16.77 -23.58 17.02
CA ALA A 17 17.43 -24.62 17.81
C ALA A 17 17.55 -25.93 17.02
N ASN A 18 18.65 -26.08 16.27
CA ASN A 18 19.67 -27.10 16.54
C ASN A 18 20.69 -27.11 15.38
N GLU A 19 21.94 -26.98 15.78
CA GLU A 19 23.16 -26.90 14.97
C GLU A 19 23.29 -28.07 13.96
N VAL A 20 24.20 -27.88 12.99
CA VAL A 20 24.86 -28.92 12.15
C VAL A 20 24.42 -29.04 10.67
N GLY A 21 23.86 -27.99 10.04
CA GLY A 21 23.60 -28.02 8.58
C GLY A 21 23.88 -26.73 7.78
N GLU A 22 24.38 -25.67 8.40
CA GLU A 22 24.10 -24.29 7.96
C GLU A 22 24.95 -23.79 6.76
N ALA A 23 26.27 -23.99 6.72
CA ALA A 23 27.11 -23.25 5.75
C ALA A 23 26.92 -23.60 4.24
N ILE A 24 26.45 -24.80 3.88
CA ILE A 24 26.22 -25.20 2.47
C ILE A 24 24.79 -24.87 2.02
N ALA A 25 23.83 -24.88 2.95
CA ALA A 25 22.46 -24.46 2.70
C ALA A 25 22.37 -22.92 2.57
N ASP A 26 23.20 -22.18 3.29
CA ASP A 26 23.18 -20.72 3.36
C ASP A 26 23.52 -20.05 2.02
N GLN A 27 24.52 -20.54 1.27
CA GLN A 27 24.86 -19.93 -0.03
C GLN A 27 23.78 -20.16 -1.10
N GLN A 28 23.08 -21.29 -1.05
CA GLN A 28 21.93 -21.55 -1.92
C GLN A 28 20.72 -20.70 -1.50
N ALA A 29 20.47 -20.57 -0.19
CA ALA A 29 19.42 -19.74 0.36
C ALA A 29 19.60 -18.25 0.02
N LEU A 30 20.81 -17.71 0.13
CA LEU A 30 21.11 -16.32 -0.25
C LEU A 30 20.88 -16.06 -1.74
N ARG A 31 21.22 -17.01 -2.61
CA ARG A 31 20.95 -16.90 -4.06
C ARG A 31 19.46 -16.95 -4.37
N ILE A 32 18.71 -17.83 -3.68
CA ILE A 32 17.25 -17.90 -3.81
C ILE A 32 16.66 -16.56 -3.35
N LEU A 33 17.09 -16.03 -2.21
CA LEU A 33 16.59 -14.77 -1.67
C LEU A 33 16.92 -13.57 -2.58
N ASP A 34 18.12 -13.53 -3.19
CA ASP A 34 18.46 -12.56 -4.23
C ASP A 34 17.50 -12.63 -5.43
N GLN A 35 17.13 -13.84 -5.85
CA GLN A 35 16.21 -14.04 -6.97
C GLN A 35 14.79 -13.61 -6.59
N GLU A 36 14.31 -14.00 -5.42
CA GLU A 36 13.01 -13.58 -4.89
C GLU A 36 12.91 -12.05 -4.75
N ILE A 37 13.99 -11.38 -4.32
CA ILE A 37 14.05 -9.91 -4.28
C ILE A 37 13.89 -9.33 -5.69
N ARG A 38 14.60 -9.86 -6.70
CA ARG A 38 14.47 -9.40 -8.09
C ARG A 38 13.07 -9.63 -8.65
N ASP A 39 12.46 -10.76 -8.34
CA ASP A 39 11.10 -11.08 -8.77
C ASP A 39 10.09 -10.14 -8.09
N ALA A 40 10.30 -9.82 -6.81
CA ALA A 40 9.53 -8.83 -6.09
C ALA A 40 9.69 -7.41 -6.67
N ASP A 41 10.89 -7.01 -7.11
CA ASP A 41 11.10 -5.73 -7.81
C ASP A 41 10.33 -5.66 -9.13
N ASN A 42 10.33 -6.75 -9.90
CA ASN A 42 9.59 -6.83 -11.15
C ASN A 42 8.07 -6.74 -10.90
N ALA A 43 7.56 -7.47 -9.89
CA ALA A 43 6.18 -7.40 -9.47
C ALA A 43 5.79 -5.98 -9.01
N LEU A 44 6.67 -5.32 -8.25
CA LEU A 44 6.49 -3.96 -7.78
C LEU A 44 6.45 -2.96 -8.96
N ALA A 45 7.34 -3.12 -9.94
CA ALA A 45 7.32 -2.30 -11.15
C ALA A 45 6.01 -2.47 -11.94
N ASN A 46 5.49 -3.70 -12.03
CA ASN A 46 4.19 -3.97 -12.64
C ASN A 46 3.05 -3.30 -11.86
N ALA A 47 3.04 -3.42 -10.53
CA ALA A 47 2.04 -2.78 -9.68
C ALA A 47 2.04 -1.25 -9.83
N LYS A 48 3.21 -0.62 -9.94
CA LYS A 48 3.33 0.81 -10.21
C LYS A 48 2.74 1.22 -11.57
N ARG A 49 2.93 0.42 -12.62
CA ARG A 49 2.31 0.69 -13.93
C ARG A 49 0.79 0.58 -13.85
N GLU A 50 0.28 -0.42 -13.14
CA GLU A 50 -1.17 -0.53 -12.92
C GLU A 50 -1.71 0.66 -12.11
N LEU A 51 -0.92 1.18 -11.15
CA LEU A 51 -1.32 2.36 -10.37
C LEU A 51 -1.49 3.57 -11.26
N VAL A 52 -0.57 3.77 -12.20
CA VAL A 52 -0.70 4.84 -13.20
C VAL A 52 -1.97 4.67 -14.03
N THR A 53 -2.30 3.45 -14.45
CA THR A 53 -3.54 3.15 -15.19
C THR A 53 -4.79 3.49 -14.38
N ILE A 54 -4.85 3.08 -13.11
CA ILE A 54 -5.98 3.39 -12.22
C ILE A 54 -6.08 4.88 -11.94
N MET A 55 -4.96 5.57 -11.70
CA MET A 55 -4.94 7.02 -11.52
C MET A 55 -5.41 7.77 -12.77
N ALA A 56 -5.07 7.29 -13.96
CA ALA A 56 -5.57 7.86 -15.22
C ALA A 56 -7.09 7.68 -15.35
N LYS A 57 -7.61 6.48 -15.03
CA LYS A 57 -9.06 6.22 -15.00
C LYS A 57 -9.79 7.10 -13.99
N HIS A 58 -9.24 7.22 -12.78
CA HIS A 58 -9.77 8.12 -11.75
C HIS A 58 -9.87 9.56 -12.28
N LYS A 59 -8.77 10.09 -12.84
CA LYS A 59 -8.74 11.44 -13.40
C LYS A 59 -9.80 11.64 -14.49
N LEU A 60 -9.93 10.69 -15.42
CA LEU A 60 -10.91 10.77 -16.50
C LEU A 60 -12.35 10.78 -15.97
N SER A 61 -12.68 9.91 -15.01
CA SER A 61 -14.01 9.91 -14.38
C SER A 61 -14.27 11.21 -13.60
N THR A 62 -13.26 11.76 -12.90
CA THR A 62 -13.39 13.08 -12.25
C THR A 62 -13.61 14.21 -13.26
N GLU A 63 -12.94 14.19 -14.40
CA GLU A 63 -13.16 15.17 -15.48
C GLU A 63 -14.60 15.07 -16.02
N ARG A 64 -15.12 13.85 -16.23
CA ARG A 64 -16.53 13.65 -16.63
C ARG A 64 -17.52 14.15 -15.59
N VAL A 65 -17.28 13.89 -14.31
CA VAL A 65 -18.07 14.45 -13.20
C VAL A 65 -18.13 15.98 -13.31
N ASN A 66 -16.99 16.63 -13.55
CA ASN A 66 -16.93 18.08 -13.72
C ASN A 66 -17.71 18.56 -14.95
N GLU A 67 -17.62 17.85 -16.07
CA GLU A 67 -18.41 18.15 -17.28
C GLU A 67 -19.92 18.03 -17.04
N PHE A 68 -20.37 16.97 -16.34
CA PHE A 68 -21.77 16.81 -15.97
C PHE A 68 -22.24 17.95 -15.07
N ASN A 69 -21.48 18.29 -14.02
CA ASN A 69 -21.79 19.40 -13.13
C ASN A 69 -21.90 20.73 -13.88
N ALA A 70 -20.99 21.01 -14.82
CA ALA A 70 -21.04 22.22 -15.63
C ALA A 70 -22.28 22.28 -16.53
N LYS A 71 -22.65 21.16 -17.19
CA LYS A 71 -23.86 21.07 -18.01
C LYS A 71 -25.13 21.22 -17.19
N ILE A 72 -25.18 20.61 -16.01
CA ILE A 72 -26.31 20.72 -15.08
C ILE A 72 -26.47 22.18 -14.65
N ALA A 73 -25.39 22.85 -14.23
CA ALA A 73 -25.44 24.26 -13.81
C ALA A 73 -25.91 25.20 -14.93
N ASP A 74 -25.46 24.98 -16.17
CA ASP A 74 -25.93 25.74 -17.34
C ASP A 74 -27.43 25.53 -17.60
N LEU A 75 -27.91 24.28 -17.52
CA LEU A 75 -29.33 23.97 -17.65
C LEU A 75 -30.15 24.53 -16.50
N GLU A 76 -29.66 24.49 -15.26
CA GLU A 76 -30.33 25.08 -14.09
C GLU A 76 -30.53 26.59 -14.30
N SER A 77 -29.51 27.29 -14.81
CA SER A 77 -29.63 28.72 -15.15
C SER A 77 -30.71 28.97 -16.22
N LYS A 78 -30.76 28.12 -17.25
CA LYS A 78 -31.79 28.19 -18.31
C LYS A 78 -33.19 27.88 -17.77
N ALA A 79 -33.33 26.93 -16.86
CA ALA A 79 -34.60 26.59 -16.21
C ALA A 79 -35.12 27.79 -15.39
N VAL A 80 -34.25 28.45 -14.62
CA VAL A 80 -34.59 29.67 -13.87
C VAL A 80 -35.03 30.79 -14.82
N ALA A 81 -34.30 31.01 -15.92
CA ALA A 81 -34.68 32.01 -16.91
C ALA A 81 -36.04 31.71 -17.58
N ALA A 82 -36.34 30.45 -17.87
CA ALA A 82 -37.64 30.03 -18.40
C ALA A 82 -38.79 30.29 -17.41
N LEU A 83 -38.57 29.97 -16.13
CA LEU A 83 -39.53 30.28 -15.06
C LEU A 83 -39.76 31.79 -14.91
N GLN A 84 -38.71 32.61 -14.95
CA GLN A 84 -38.83 34.08 -14.92
C GLN A 84 -39.62 34.63 -16.12
N ALA A 85 -39.57 33.95 -17.26
CA ALA A 85 -40.34 34.29 -18.45
C ALA A 85 -41.77 33.70 -18.45
N ASN A 86 -42.23 33.11 -17.34
CA ASN A 86 -43.50 32.38 -17.20
C ASN A 86 -43.68 31.26 -18.24
N ARG A 87 -42.57 30.66 -18.71
CA ARG A 87 -42.58 29.48 -19.59
C ARG A 87 -42.30 28.22 -18.79
N GLU A 88 -43.31 27.81 -18.02
CA GLU A 88 -43.25 26.62 -17.17
C GLU A 88 -43.10 25.33 -17.97
N ASP A 89 -43.63 25.30 -19.20
CA ASP A 89 -43.46 24.23 -20.18
C ASP A 89 -41.98 23.98 -20.49
N LEU A 90 -41.24 25.04 -20.86
CA LEU A 90 -39.81 24.97 -21.13
C LEU A 90 -39.00 24.65 -19.87
N ALA A 91 -39.40 25.18 -18.72
CA ALA A 91 -38.73 24.86 -17.46
C ALA A 91 -38.86 23.38 -17.10
N LEU A 92 -40.00 22.76 -17.39
CA LEU A 92 -40.25 21.34 -17.16
C LEU A 92 -39.40 20.47 -18.08
N GLU A 93 -39.31 20.79 -19.37
CA GLU A 93 -38.41 20.08 -20.31
C GLU A 93 -36.93 20.15 -19.86
N VAL A 94 -36.48 21.33 -19.41
CA VAL A 94 -35.11 21.49 -18.90
C VAL A 94 -34.90 20.69 -17.62
N ALA A 95 -35.89 20.63 -16.72
CA ALA A 95 -35.82 19.81 -15.51
C ALA A 95 -35.71 18.31 -15.83
N GLU A 96 -36.41 17.82 -16.85
CA GLU A 96 -36.28 16.43 -17.32
C GLU A 96 -34.88 16.14 -17.87
N ALA A 97 -34.30 17.08 -18.63
CA ALA A 97 -32.92 16.99 -19.11
C ALA A 97 -31.90 16.96 -17.95
N ILE A 98 -32.08 17.81 -16.93
CA ILE A 98 -31.25 17.82 -15.73
C ILE A 98 -31.35 16.50 -14.98
N SER A 99 -32.55 15.94 -14.83
CA SER A 99 -32.79 14.64 -14.19
C SER A 99 -31.96 13.54 -14.86
N THR A 100 -32.00 13.48 -16.20
CA THR A 100 -31.23 12.51 -16.98
C THR A 100 -29.72 12.67 -16.79
N LEU A 101 -29.21 13.90 -16.79
CA LEU A 101 -27.80 14.18 -16.54
C LEU A 101 -27.38 13.85 -15.10
N THR A 102 -28.27 14.03 -14.13
CA THR A 102 -28.01 13.76 -12.71
C THR A 102 -27.81 12.27 -12.47
N THR A 103 -28.61 11.41 -13.10
CA THR A 103 -28.39 9.95 -13.06
C THR A 103 -27.03 9.57 -13.66
N GLY A 104 -26.61 10.21 -14.76
CA GLY A 104 -25.29 10.01 -15.35
C GLY A 104 -24.14 10.48 -14.45
N LEU A 105 -24.32 11.63 -13.81
CA LEU A 105 -23.37 12.20 -12.84
C LEU A 105 -23.15 11.24 -11.67
N GLU A 106 -24.21 10.69 -11.08
CA GLU A 106 -24.12 9.76 -9.95
C GLU A 106 -23.29 8.51 -10.30
N ALA A 107 -23.47 7.97 -11.51
CA ALA A 107 -22.70 6.83 -11.98
C ALA A 107 -21.20 7.15 -12.12
N GLU A 108 -20.85 8.28 -12.74
CA GLU A 108 -19.45 8.72 -12.88
C GLU A 108 -18.83 9.10 -11.52
N GLN A 109 -19.62 9.68 -10.60
CA GLN A 109 -19.18 10.02 -9.24
C GLN A 109 -18.80 8.75 -8.46
N LYS A 110 -19.64 7.71 -8.56
CA LYS A 110 -19.35 6.40 -7.96
C LYS A 110 -18.07 5.81 -8.53
N GLN A 111 -17.94 5.82 -9.86
CA GLN A 111 -16.75 5.29 -10.53
C GLN A 111 -15.47 6.05 -10.14
N ALA A 112 -15.52 7.39 -10.08
CA ALA A 112 -14.40 8.21 -9.62
C ALA A 112 -14.01 7.85 -8.18
N SER A 113 -14.99 7.75 -7.27
CA SER A 113 -14.75 7.37 -5.87
C SER A 113 -14.09 5.99 -5.73
N GLU A 114 -14.58 5.00 -6.48
CA GLU A 114 -14.01 3.64 -6.48
C GLU A 114 -12.56 3.64 -7.00
N PHE A 115 -12.29 4.27 -8.15
CA PHE A 115 -10.93 4.36 -8.67
C PHE A 115 -9.99 5.15 -7.76
N GLY A 116 -10.47 6.22 -7.13
CA GLY A 116 -9.72 6.98 -6.13
C GLY A 116 -9.31 6.10 -4.95
N THR A 117 -10.26 5.33 -4.42
CA THR A 117 -10.02 4.38 -3.31
C THR A 117 -9.00 3.30 -3.71
N TYR A 118 -9.14 2.71 -4.90
CA TYR A 118 -8.18 1.72 -5.40
C TYR A 118 -6.78 2.31 -5.58
N ALA A 119 -6.67 3.54 -6.10
CA ALA A 119 -5.39 4.21 -6.26
C ALA A 119 -4.70 4.47 -4.92
N GLU A 120 -5.42 4.93 -3.90
CA GLU A 120 -4.87 5.18 -2.56
C GLU A 120 -4.39 3.89 -1.89
N ASN A 121 -5.23 2.84 -1.91
CA ASN A 121 -4.86 1.55 -1.34
C ASN A 121 -3.62 0.97 -2.01
N MET A 122 -3.58 0.99 -3.34
CA MET A 122 -2.45 0.45 -4.08
C MET A 122 -1.18 1.28 -3.89
N ARG A 123 -1.28 2.60 -3.73
CA ARG A 123 -0.13 3.44 -3.36
C ARG A 123 0.43 3.06 -1.99
N LYS A 124 -0.43 2.84 -0.99
CA LYS A 124 -0.03 2.40 0.35
C LYS A 124 0.66 1.03 0.31
N ASP A 125 0.08 0.07 -0.42
CA ASP A 125 0.62 -1.28 -0.52
C ASP A 125 1.96 -1.32 -1.26
N ILE A 126 2.10 -0.54 -2.34
CA ILE A 126 3.37 -0.34 -3.04
C ILE A 126 4.43 0.23 -2.10
N GLY A 127 4.08 1.25 -1.29
CA GLY A 127 5.01 1.85 -0.32
C GLY A 127 5.48 0.87 0.76
N LYS A 128 4.57 0.01 1.25
CA LYS A 128 4.91 -1.07 2.19
C LYS A 128 5.83 -2.11 1.55
N ALA A 129 5.48 -2.58 0.35
CA ALA A 129 6.28 -3.56 -0.38
C ALA A 129 7.69 -3.04 -0.66
N GLU A 130 7.82 -1.78 -1.07
CA GLU A 130 9.10 -1.11 -1.25
C GLU A 130 9.96 -1.09 0.02
N ALA A 131 9.38 -0.71 1.15
CA ALA A 131 10.09 -0.68 2.42
C ALA A 131 10.60 -2.07 2.81
N ARG A 132 9.75 -3.09 2.64
CA ARG A 132 10.09 -4.49 2.93
C ARG A 132 11.19 -5.02 2.01
N ILE A 133 11.12 -4.75 0.70
CA ILE A 133 12.16 -5.13 -0.25
C ILE A 133 13.50 -4.47 0.10
N ARG A 134 13.49 -3.19 0.50
CA ARG A 134 14.71 -2.50 0.96
C ARG A 134 15.31 -3.15 2.22
N SER A 135 14.47 -3.47 3.20
CA SER A 135 14.89 -4.18 4.41
C SER A 135 15.51 -5.54 4.09
N LEU A 136 14.85 -6.34 3.25
CA LEU A 136 15.34 -7.65 2.82
C LEU A 136 16.69 -7.56 2.11
N ARG A 137 16.88 -6.58 1.22
CA ARG A 137 18.19 -6.34 0.57
C ARG A 137 19.28 -6.06 1.58
N GLN A 138 19.01 -5.19 2.55
CA GLN A 138 19.98 -4.87 3.61
C GLN A 138 20.33 -6.12 4.44
N GLN A 139 19.35 -6.95 4.77
CA GLN A 139 19.56 -8.20 5.50
C GLN A 139 20.40 -9.19 4.68
N VAL A 140 20.15 -9.31 3.38
CA VAL A 140 20.94 -10.15 2.47
C VAL A 140 22.38 -9.66 2.38
N ASP A 141 22.62 -8.36 2.23
CA ASP A 141 23.96 -7.79 2.15
C ASP A 141 24.74 -8.02 3.44
N MET A 142 24.08 -7.87 4.59
CA MET A 142 24.64 -8.19 5.90
C MET A 142 25.00 -9.67 6.04
N ALA A 143 24.12 -10.57 5.59
CA ALA A 143 24.38 -12.02 5.62
C ALA A 143 25.56 -12.40 4.71
N LYS A 144 25.66 -11.82 3.51
CA LYS A 144 26.82 -12.01 2.62
C LYS A 144 28.12 -11.50 3.23
N ALA A 145 28.08 -10.35 3.89
CA ALA A 145 29.25 -9.80 4.58
C ALA A 145 29.71 -10.74 5.72
N ARG A 146 28.76 -11.30 6.49
CA ARG A 146 29.05 -12.28 7.55
C ARG A 146 29.68 -13.56 7.00
N ASP A 147 29.12 -14.13 5.94
CA ASP A 147 29.68 -15.30 5.27
C ASP A 147 31.11 -15.03 4.77
N SER A 148 31.35 -13.86 4.17
CA SER A 148 32.70 -13.46 3.71
C SER A 148 33.71 -13.34 4.87
N VAL A 149 33.31 -12.74 5.98
CA VAL A 149 34.17 -12.62 7.17
C VAL A 149 34.46 -13.99 7.77
N GLN A 150 33.46 -14.87 7.89
CA GLN A 150 33.65 -16.21 8.43
C GLN A 150 34.62 -17.03 7.55
N LYS A 151 34.47 -16.97 6.23
CA LYS A 151 35.41 -17.59 5.28
C LYS A 151 36.83 -17.06 5.46
N ALA A 152 37.00 -15.73 5.57
CA ALA A 152 38.30 -15.12 5.81
C ALA A 152 38.92 -15.54 7.15
N GLN A 153 38.11 -15.66 8.21
CA GLN A 153 38.56 -16.17 9.52
C GLN A 153 39.06 -17.61 9.43
N VAL A 154 38.32 -18.49 8.75
CA VAL A 154 38.73 -19.89 8.52
C VAL A 154 40.04 -19.94 7.75
N SER A 155 40.16 -19.21 6.63
CA SER A 155 41.38 -19.16 5.83
C SER A 155 42.58 -18.60 6.61
N ALA A 156 42.39 -17.55 7.41
CA ALA A 156 43.44 -16.97 8.26
C ALA A 156 43.86 -17.92 9.39
N SER A 157 42.91 -18.66 9.98
CA SER A 157 43.19 -19.65 11.02
C SER A 157 44.01 -20.82 10.48
N ILE A 158 43.64 -21.32 9.29
CA ILE A 158 44.40 -22.35 8.56
C ILE A 158 45.81 -21.83 8.19
N ALA A 159 45.91 -20.60 7.68
CA ALA A 159 47.19 -20.01 7.26
C ALA A 159 48.11 -19.65 8.43
N SER A 160 47.57 -19.40 9.63
CA SER A 160 48.35 -18.96 10.81
C SER A 160 48.87 -20.09 11.70
N GLY A 161 48.52 -21.36 11.40
CA GLY A 161 49.12 -22.53 12.06
C GLY A 161 49.06 -22.54 13.61
N GLY A 162 48.06 -21.92 14.22
CA GLY A 162 47.91 -21.89 15.70
C GLY A 162 48.64 -20.75 16.43
N ALA A 163 48.78 -19.57 15.83
CA ALA A 163 49.35 -18.39 16.52
C ALA A 163 48.32 -17.70 17.45
N ASN A 164 48.40 -18.04 18.74
CA ASN A 164 47.33 -18.06 19.74
C ASN A 164 47.10 -16.76 20.56
N GLY A 165 46.92 -15.56 19.98
CA GLY A 165 46.54 -14.41 20.84
C GLY A 165 46.12 -13.09 20.21
N LYS A 166 46.79 -12.63 19.14
CA LYS A 166 46.40 -11.37 18.47
C LYS A 166 45.19 -11.55 17.55
N LEU A 167 45.07 -12.74 16.95
CA LEU A 167 43.90 -13.14 16.16
C LEU A 167 42.66 -13.27 17.05
N GLU A 168 42.81 -13.84 18.25
CA GLU A 168 41.71 -14.03 19.22
C GLU A 168 41.09 -12.70 19.68
N THR A 169 41.90 -11.66 19.89
CA THR A 169 41.40 -10.33 20.28
C THR A 169 40.65 -9.63 19.13
N ALA A 170 41.14 -9.79 17.90
CA ALA A 170 40.45 -9.28 16.70
C ALA A 170 39.12 -10.02 16.46
N VAL A 171 39.11 -11.35 16.63
CA VAL A 171 37.92 -12.20 16.54
C VAL A 171 36.89 -11.82 17.61
N ASN A 172 37.30 -11.63 18.86
CA ASN A 172 36.41 -11.21 19.95
C ASN A 172 35.82 -9.81 19.71
N THR A 173 36.62 -8.87 19.18
CA THR A 173 36.13 -7.53 18.84
C THR A 173 35.06 -7.59 17.75
N LEU A 174 35.24 -8.48 16.78
CA LEU A 174 34.34 -8.65 15.65
C LEU A 174 33.06 -9.39 16.05
N ASN A 175 33.15 -10.44 16.88
CA ASN A 175 31.98 -11.12 17.48
C ASN A 175 31.10 -10.14 18.26
N ARG A 176 31.71 -9.22 19.02
CA ARG A 176 30.97 -8.16 19.72
C ARG A 176 30.30 -7.17 18.77
N LEU A 177 30.95 -6.84 17.66
CA LEU A 177 30.36 -5.97 16.62
C LEU A 177 29.19 -6.67 15.93
N GLN A 178 29.30 -7.98 15.68
CA GLN A 178 28.27 -8.81 15.08
C GLN A 178 27.04 -8.94 15.98
N ALA A 179 27.23 -9.25 17.27
CA ALA A 179 26.14 -9.30 18.25
C ALA A 179 25.38 -7.97 18.34
N LYS A 180 26.09 -6.84 18.25
CA LYS A 180 25.46 -5.51 18.22
C LYS A 180 24.64 -5.26 16.94
N GLN A 181 25.05 -5.85 15.82
CA GLN A 181 24.31 -5.77 14.57
C GLN A 181 23.08 -6.69 14.57
N ASP A 182 23.19 -7.90 15.14
CA ASP A 182 22.05 -8.81 15.36
C ASP A 182 20.97 -8.18 16.23
N GLN A 183 21.38 -7.54 17.32
CA GLN A 183 20.46 -6.81 18.19
C GLN A 183 19.70 -5.72 17.43
N ARG A 184 20.37 -4.94 16.59
CA ARG A 184 19.73 -3.89 15.78
C ARG A 184 18.76 -4.45 14.73
N ALA A 185 19.08 -5.59 14.13
CA ALA A 185 18.19 -6.24 13.18
C ALA A 185 16.92 -6.73 13.87
N ALA A 186 17.04 -7.36 15.04
CA ALA A 186 15.91 -7.80 15.85
C ALA A 186 15.04 -6.63 16.35
N GLU A 187 15.65 -5.50 16.74
CA GLU A 187 14.93 -4.27 17.11
C GLU A 187 14.13 -3.71 15.93
N MET A 188 14.69 -3.75 14.72
CA MET A 188 14.00 -3.30 13.50
C MET A 188 12.81 -4.20 13.13
N GLU A 189 12.98 -5.53 13.25
CA GLU A 189 11.90 -6.49 13.03
C GLU A 189 10.75 -6.30 14.04
N ALA A 190 11.08 -6.06 15.31
CA ALA A 190 10.08 -5.77 16.34
C ALA A 190 9.32 -4.46 16.06
N GLN A 191 9.99 -3.45 15.52
CA GLN A 191 9.34 -2.20 15.09
C GLN A 191 8.41 -2.41 13.89
N GLU A 192 8.78 -3.26 12.94
CA GLU A 192 7.94 -3.58 11.77
C GLU A 192 6.65 -4.32 12.22
N GLN A 193 6.77 -5.26 13.17
CA GLN A 193 5.61 -5.94 13.76
C GLN A 193 4.65 -4.98 14.50
N LEU A 194 5.19 -3.99 15.22
CA LEU A 194 4.40 -2.94 15.88
C LEU A 194 3.70 -2.02 14.87
N ALA A 195 4.37 -1.69 13.76
CA ALA A 195 3.82 -0.86 12.70
C ALA A 195 2.69 -1.56 11.92
N ASP A 196 2.81 -2.87 11.71
CA ASP A 196 1.75 -3.69 11.11
C ASP A 196 0.53 -3.83 12.04
N ALA A 197 0.75 -3.99 13.34
CA ALA A 197 -0.34 -4.00 14.34
C ALA A 197 -1.10 -2.66 14.41
N SER A 198 -0.45 -1.55 14.04
CA SER A 198 -1.02 -0.20 14.12
C SER A 198 -1.75 0.23 12.84
N ASN A 199 -1.58 -0.48 11.72
CA ASN A 199 -2.09 -0.06 10.41
C ASN A 199 -3.40 -0.76 10.01
N GLY A 200 -4.54 -0.20 10.44
CA GLY A 200 -5.61 0.11 9.47
C GLY A 200 -6.98 -0.56 9.58
N ASN A 201 -7.26 -1.46 10.52
CA ASN A 201 -8.59 -2.10 10.63
C ASN A 201 -9.34 -1.78 11.94
N ASP A 202 -8.73 -1.07 12.88
CA ASP A 202 -9.34 -0.87 14.20
C ASP A 202 -10.34 0.30 14.22
N LEU A 203 -10.00 1.42 13.56
CA LEU A 203 -10.85 2.63 13.56
C LEU A 203 -12.13 2.45 12.74
N GLU A 204 -12.03 1.88 11.54
CA GLU A 204 -13.16 1.71 10.61
C GLU A 204 -14.11 0.57 11.02
N ARG A 205 -13.59 -0.40 11.79
CA ARG A 205 -14.39 -1.40 12.51
C ARG A 205 -15.14 -0.74 13.67
N ARG A 206 -14.48 0.11 14.46
CA ARG A 206 -15.10 0.87 15.56
C ARG A 206 -16.18 1.85 15.09
N LEU A 207 -16.01 2.48 13.93
CA LEU A 207 -17.00 3.41 13.36
C LEU A 207 -18.24 2.69 12.80
N ARG A 208 -18.08 1.49 12.23
CA ARG A 208 -19.21 0.63 11.84
C ARG A 208 -19.94 0.01 13.04
N GLU A 209 -19.21 -0.43 14.06
CA GLU A 209 -19.78 -0.90 15.33
C GLU A 209 -20.56 0.21 16.06
N ALA A 210 -20.18 1.49 15.87
CA ALA A 210 -20.88 2.64 16.42
C ALA A 210 -22.08 3.13 15.58
N ASN A 211 -22.32 2.55 14.39
CA ASN A 211 -23.47 2.85 13.53
C ASN A 211 -23.55 4.32 13.04
N ILE A 212 -22.41 4.95 12.72
CA ILE A 212 -22.29 6.38 12.36
C ILE A 212 -22.07 6.59 10.84
N VAL A 213 -22.91 6.02 9.97
CA VAL A 213 -22.87 6.35 8.52
C VAL A 213 -24.27 6.69 7.99
N PRO A 214 -24.53 7.94 7.58
CA PRO A 214 -25.84 8.35 7.05
C PRO A 214 -26.00 8.02 5.57
N ASP A 215 -27.17 7.49 5.20
CA ASP A 215 -27.62 7.24 3.83
C ASP A 215 -28.10 8.56 3.19
N GLN A 216 -27.41 9.03 2.14
CA GLN A 216 -27.55 10.39 1.56
C GLN A 216 -28.21 10.40 0.17
N GLY A 217 -28.82 9.30 -0.27
CA GLY A 217 -29.07 9.07 -1.72
C GLY A 217 -30.50 9.19 -2.27
N SER A 218 -31.47 9.86 -1.65
CA SER A 218 -32.85 9.90 -2.20
C SER A 218 -33.27 11.25 -2.80
N ALA A 219 -33.97 11.20 -3.93
CA ALA A 219 -34.46 12.35 -4.71
C ALA A 219 -35.30 13.36 -3.91
N ASN A 220 -35.99 12.92 -2.85
CA ASN A 220 -36.72 13.82 -1.94
C ASN A 220 -35.78 14.76 -1.16
N ALA A 221 -34.56 14.32 -0.82
CA ALA A 221 -33.59 15.14 -0.11
C ALA A 221 -33.02 16.27 -0.99
N ILE A 222 -32.89 16.05 -2.29
CA ILE A 222 -32.45 17.05 -3.27
C ILE A 222 -33.55 18.11 -3.46
N LEU A 223 -34.82 17.70 -3.60
CA LEU A 223 -35.95 18.61 -3.73
C LEU A 223 -36.15 19.50 -2.49
N GLU A 224 -35.96 18.95 -1.28
CA GLU A 224 -36.01 19.75 -0.05
C GLU A 224 -34.84 20.74 0.07
N ARG A 225 -33.63 20.36 -0.34
CA ARG A 225 -32.46 21.25 -0.35
C ARG A 225 -32.70 22.44 -1.29
N LEU A 226 -33.21 22.19 -2.49
CA LEU A 226 -33.49 23.22 -3.49
C LEU A 226 -34.62 24.16 -3.05
N LYS A 227 -35.67 23.66 -2.37
CA LYS A 227 -36.74 24.49 -1.79
C LYS A 227 -36.24 25.40 -0.67
N LYS A 228 -35.35 24.89 0.20
CA LYS A 228 -34.75 25.68 1.29
C LYS A 228 -33.85 26.82 0.78
N GLN A 229 -33.22 26.62 -0.38
CA GLN A 229 -32.37 27.63 -1.01
C GLN A 229 -33.17 28.79 -1.62
N LYS A 230 -34.40 28.56 -2.09
CA LYS A 230 -35.35 29.59 -2.55
C LYS A 230 -35.96 30.43 -1.41
N SER A 231 -36.06 29.87 -0.22
CA SER A 231 -36.65 30.54 0.96
C SER A 231 -35.65 31.35 1.80
N ALA A 232 -34.37 31.32 1.41
CA ALA A 232 -33.28 32.03 2.07
C ALA A 232 -32.85 33.31 1.32
N GLU A 233 -33.52 33.63 0.21
CA GLU A 233 -33.57 34.94 -0.46
C GLU A 233 -34.93 35.59 -0.21
#